data_AF-A0AAV9WS65-F1
#
_entry.id   AF-A0AAV9WS65-F1
#
_cell.length_a   1.000
_cell.length_b   1.000
_cell.length_c   1.000
_cell.angle_alpha   90.00
_cell.angle_beta   90.00
_cell.angle_gamma   90.00
#
_symmetry.space_group_name_H-M   'P 1'
#
loop_
_entity.id
_entity.type
_entity.pdbx_description
1 polymer ?
#
loop_
_entity_poly.entity_id
_entity_poly.type
_entity_poly.pdbx_seq_one_letter_code
_entity_poly.pdbx_strand_id
1 'polypeptide(L)'
;MHDHTAHRLLAQIPLTVSPFAGLPTSITLPFDYISLPASLPPSSSSQIVSPSGQSSISPEQLIADCNNLSAHLTKEAQTAKGDVENWVKSIEDRELMEKRRVAPGWLDTGVMMLEPTKAAQGAGMIPQQPLEPKMLGIGAEEGKGKQAQSPGEELDRAFGGLGI
;
A
#
# COMPACT_ATOMS: atom_id res chain seq x y z
N MET A 1 11.17 14.94 60.63
CA MET A 1 12.19 15.92 61.02
C MET A 1 13.04 15.25 62.08
N HIS A 2 14.31 14.99 61.80
CA HIS A 2 15.18 14.26 62.73
C HIS A 2 15.85 15.26 63.67
N ASP A 3 15.70 15.06 64.98
CA ASP A 3 16.22 15.98 65.99
C ASP A 3 17.75 16.01 65.99
N HIS A 4 18.33 17.14 65.60
CA HIS A 4 19.77 17.36 65.45
C HIS A 4 20.49 17.71 66.77
N THR A 5 20.13 17.07 67.89
CA THR A 5 20.80 17.36 69.16
C THR A 5 21.93 16.36 69.39
N ALA A 6 23.14 16.71 68.95
CA ALA A 6 24.32 15.89 69.18
C ALA A 6 24.56 15.70 70.69
N HIS A 7 24.76 14.45 71.13
CA HIS A 7 24.94 14.11 72.54
C HIS A 7 26.22 14.74 73.12
N ARG A 8 26.14 15.30 74.34
CA ARG A 8 27.20 16.09 75.00
C ARG A 8 28.55 15.37 75.14
N LEU A 9 28.54 14.03 75.21
CA LEU A 9 29.75 13.20 75.24
C LEU A 9 30.48 13.15 73.89
N LEU A 10 29.75 13.22 72.77
CA LEU A 10 30.35 13.29 71.43
C LEU A 10 31.01 14.64 71.15
N ALA A 11 30.61 15.71 71.85
CA ALA A 11 31.25 17.02 71.74
C ALA A 11 32.62 17.11 72.45
N GLN A 12 32.93 16.15 73.34
CA GLN A 12 34.15 16.16 74.16
C GLN A 12 35.32 15.39 73.55
N ILE A 13 35.05 14.58 72.52
CA ILE A 13 36.08 13.86 71.79
C ILE A 13 36.43 14.74 70.58
N PRO A 14 37.70 15.12 70.36
CA PRO A 14 38.06 15.73 69.09
C PRO A 14 37.67 14.71 68.03
N LEU A 15 36.70 15.04 67.19
CA LEU A 15 36.36 14.24 66.01
C LEU A 15 37.65 14.22 65.19
N THR A 16 38.44 13.16 65.38
CA THR A 16 39.69 12.97 64.68
C THR A 16 39.32 12.81 63.23
N VAL A 17 39.36 13.92 62.50
CA VAL A 17 39.47 13.89 61.05
C VAL A 17 40.87 13.37 60.81
N SER A 18 41.01 12.05 60.91
CA SER A 18 42.23 11.38 60.48
C SER A 18 42.45 11.81 59.03
N PRO A 19 43.60 12.41 58.68
CA PRO A 19 43.87 12.79 57.30
C PRO A 19 43.90 11.57 56.36
N PHE A 20 43.90 10.35 56.92
CA PHE A 20 43.83 9.08 56.20
C PHE A 20 42.42 8.47 56.14
N ALA A 21 41.44 9.00 56.88
CA ALA A 21 40.05 8.54 56.82
C ALA A 21 39.17 9.65 56.23
N GLY A 22 39.05 9.65 54.90
CA GLY A 22 38.08 10.49 54.21
C GLY A 22 36.66 10.04 54.54
N LEU A 23 35.85 10.97 55.03
CA LEU A 23 34.42 10.74 55.16
C LEU A 23 33.81 10.66 53.74
N PRO A 24 32.90 9.71 53.47
CA PRO A 24 32.23 9.66 52.18
C PRO A 24 31.47 10.96 51.95
N THR A 25 31.86 11.71 50.92
CA THR A 25 31.19 12.95 50.52
C THR A 25 29.84 12.62 49.89
N SER A 26 28.80 13.35 50.26
CA SER A 26 27.48 13.19 49.67
C SER A 26 27.53 13.49 48.17
N ILE A 27 27.06 12.54 47.35
CA ILE A 27 27.00 12.72 45.90
C ILE A 27 25.89 13.73 45.57
N THR A 28 26.24 14.78 44.81
CA THR A 28 25.26 15.71 44.27
C THR A 28 24.70 15.11 43.01
N LEU A 29 23.38 15.17 42.86
CA LEU A 29 22.75 14.78 41.61
C LEU A 29 23.17 15.80 40.52
N PRO A 30 23.31 15.38 39.26
CA PRO A 30 23.58 16.28 38.14
C PRO A 30 22.51 17.36 38.01
N PHE A 31 22.86 18.49 37.38
CA PHE A 31 21.92 19.58 37.12
C PHE A 31 20.71 19.15 36.28
N ASP A 32 20.86 18.12 35.45
CA ASP A 32 19.78 17.56 34.62
C ASP A 32 18.97 16.47 35.34
N TYR A 33 19.12 16.35 36.67
CA TYR A 33 18.36 15.38 37.43
C TYR A 33 16.87 15.74 37.45
N ILE A 34 16.08 14.97 36.71
CA ILE A 34 14.63 15.05 36.74
C ILE A 34 14.13 14.15 37.86
N SER A 35 13.59 14.76 38.92
CA SER A 35 12.94 14.03 40.00
C SER A 35 11.66 13.39 39.49
N LEU A 36 11.62 12.06 39.44
CA LEU A 36 10.39 11.33 39.19
C LEU A 36 9.39 11.62 40.34
N PRO A 37 8.09 11.77 40.05
CA PRO A 37 7.08 11.90 41.09
C PRO A 37 7.06 10.62 41.93
N ALA A 38 7.25 10.76 43.25
CA ALA A 38 7.27 9.64 44.20
C ALA A 38 5.89 9.02 44.45
N SER A 39 4.83 9.56 43.83
CA SER A 39 3.49 8.98 43.88
C SER A 39 3.34 7.94 42.78
N LEU A 40 3.09 6.70 43.19
CA LEU A 40 2.54 5.69 42.27
C LEU A 40 1.29 6.29 41.60
N PRO A 41 1.14 6.14 40.27
CA PRO A 41 -0.12 6.51 39.63
C PRO A 41 -1.25 5.74 40.32
N PRO A 42 -2.43 6.39 40.53
CA PRO A 42 -3.53 5.75 41.25
C PRO A 42 -3.88 4.41 40.58
N SER A 43 -3.85 3.33 41.36
CA SER A 43 -3.99 1.93 40.90
C SER A 43 -5.39 1.55 40.37
N SER A 44 -6.24 2.52 40.06
CA SER A 44 -7.66 2.25 39.82
C SER A 44 -8.37 3.36 39.05
N SER A 45 -7.78 3.87 37.97
CA SER A 45 -8.64 4.33 36.87
C SER A 45 -8.81 3.14 35.94
N SER A 46 -10.01 2.56 35.91
CA SER A 46 -10.37 1.59 34.86
C SER A 46 -10.29 2.19 33.46
N GLN A 47 -9.92 3.46 33.32
CA GLN A 47 -9.83 4.20 32.07
C GLN A 47 -8.41 4.21 31.54
N ILE A 48 -8.29 3.97 30.24
CA ILE A 48 -7.07 4.08 29.46
C ILE A 48 -6.88 5.56 29.14
N VAL A 49 -5.83 6.16 29.68
CA VAL A 49 -5.48 7.57 29.44
C VAL A 49 -4.44 7.63 28.33
N SER A 50 -4.73 8.39 27.27
CA SER A 50 -3.74 8.67 26.22
C SER A 50 -2.52 9.39 26.82
N PRO A 51 -1.28 9.10 26.37
CA PRO A 51 -0.07 9.75 26.89
C PRO A 51 -0.09 11.29 26.74
N SER A 52 -0.92 11.83 25.84
CA SER A 52 -1.14 13.27 25.69
C SER A 52 -2.10 13.86 26.74
N GLY A 53 -2.69 13.05 27.62
CA GLY A 53 -3.61 13.48 28.69
C GLY A 53 -4.97 13.99 28.22
N GLN A 54 -5.22 14.06 26.91
CA GLN A 54 -6.42 14.69 26.35
C GLN A 54 -7.65 13.78 26.32
N SER A 55 -7.50 12.47 26.54
CA SER A 55 -8.62 11.53 26.47
C SER A 55 -8.40 10.36 27.41
N SER A 56 -9.36 10.13 28.30
CA SER A 56 -9.48 8.93 29.12
C SER A 56 -10.68 8.13 28.63
N ILE A 57 -10.47 6.95 28.06
CA ILE A 57 -11.53 6.10 27.52
C ILE A 57 -11.68 4.84 28.38
N SER A 58 -12.92 4.35 28.53
CA SER A 58 -13.16 3.04 29.13
C SER A 58 -12.66 1.93 28.19
N PRO A 59 -12.02 0.85 28.69
CA PRO A 59 -11.57 -0.29 27.90
C PRO A 59 -12.67 -0.93 27.07
N GLU A 60 -13.88 -1.01 27.63
CA GLU A 60 -15.05 -1.52 26.91
C GLU A 60 -15.37 -0.64 25.68
N GLN A 61 -15.37 0.68 25.87
CA GLN A 61 -15.63 1.62 24.78
C GLN A 61 -14.53 1.54 23.71
N LEU A 62 -13.27 1.38 24.11
CA LEU A 62 -12.17 1.19 23.15
C LEU A 62 -12.36 -0.10 22.33
N ILE A 63 -12.81 -1.19 22.95
CA ILE A 63 -13.10 -2.45 22.25
C ILE A 63 -14.26 -2.25 21.28
N ALA A 64 -15.32 -1.56 21.70
CA ALA A 64 -16.46 -1.24 20.84
C ALA A 64 -16.03 -0.39 19.63
N ASP A 65 -15.20 0.63 19.86
CA ASP A 65 -14.68 1.50 18.80
C ASP A 65 -13.77 0.73 17.82
N CYS A 66 -12.89 -0.13 18.32
CA CYS A 66 -12.05 -1.01 17.48
C CYS A 66 -12.91 -1.95 16.63
N ASN A 67 -13.94 -2.56 17.23
CA ASN A 67 -14.84 -3.46 16.52
C ASN A 67 -15.64 -2.71 15.45
N ASN A 68 -16.15 -1.53 15.76
CA ASN A 68 -16.86 -0.68 14.81
C ASN A 68 -15.96 -0.28 13.63
N LEU A 69 -14.72 0.12 13.91
CA LEU A 69 -13.74 0.44 12.87
C LEU A 69 -13.46 -0.77 11.97
N SER A 70 -13.25 -1.95 12.55
CA SER A 70 -13.01 -3.17 11.77
C SER A 70 -14.20 -3.56 10.88
N ALA A 71 -15.43 -3.39 11.39
CA ALA A 71 -16.66 -3.63 10.65
C ALA A 71 -16.82 -2.63 9.50
N HIS A 72 -16.51 -1.35 9.75
CA HIS A 72 -16.54 -0.31 8.72
C HIS A 72 -15.54 -0.58 7.59
N LEU A 73 -14.29 -0.88 7.92
CA LEU A 73 -13.25 -1.20 6.94
C LEU A 73 -13.62 -2.44 6.11
N THR A 74 -14.20 -3.46 6.76
CA THR A 74 -14.67 -4.67 6.06
C THR A 74 -15.80 -4.35 5.10
N LYS A 75 -16.77 -3.53 5.53
CA LYS A 75 -17.88 -3.07 4.68
C LYS A 75 -17.37 -2.29 3.48
N GLU A 76 -16.47 -1.33 3.69
CA GLU A 76 -15.89 -0.51 2.63
C GLU A 76 -15.12 -1.37 1.61
N ALA A 77 -14.33 -2.34 2.09
CA ALA A 77 -13.64 -3.29 1.24
C ALA A 77 -14.60 -4.16 0.40
N GLN A 78 -15.73 -4.58 0.98
CA GLN A 78 -16.76 -5.34 0.25
C GLN A 78 -17.47 -4.48 -0.79
N THR A 79 -17.82 -3.23 -0.45
CA THR A 79 -18.42 -2.27 -1.39
C THR A 79 -17.50 -2.03 -2.57
N ALA A 80 -16.23 -1.72 -2.33
CA ALA A 80 -15.25 -1.49 -3.39
C ALA A 80 -15.10 -2.72 -4.32
N LYS A 81 -15.07 -3.93 -3.76
CA LYS A 81 -15.04 -5.17 -4.56
C LYS A 81 -16.31 -5.32 -5.42
N GLY A 82 -17.48 -5.09 -4.83
CA GLY A 82 -18.75 -5.13 -5.55
C GLY A 82 -18.83 -4.11 -6.68
N ASP A 83 -18.33 -2.89 -6.46
CA ASP A 83 -18.29 -1.84 -7.47
C ASP A 83 -17.39 -2.21 -8.64
N VAL A 84 -16.23 -2.83 -8.39
CA VAL A 84 -15.34 -3.35 -9.44
C VAL A 84 -16.03 -4.46 -10.23
N GLU A 85 -16.66 -5.43 -9.56
CA GLU A 85 -17.39 -6.51 -10.24
C GLU A 85 -18.55 -5.98 -11.10
N ASN A 86 -19.30 -5.01 -10.59
CA ASN A 86 -20.39 -4.37 -11.33
C ASN A 86 -19.86 -3.58 -12.52
N TRP A 87 -18.73 -2.88 -12.35
CA TRP A 87 -18.08 -2.16 -13.44
C TRP A 87 -17.62 -3.13 -14.53
N VAL A 88 -16.94 -4.23 -14.18
CA VAL A 88 -16.51 -5.27 -15.13
C VAL A 88 -17.71 -5.84 -15.89
N LYS A 89 -18.78 -6.24 -15.19
CA LYS A 89 -20.03 -6.72 -15.83
C LYS A 89 -20.60 -5.68 -16.80
N SER A 90 -20.58 -4.40 -16.43
CA SER A 90 -21.06 -3.32 -17.32
C SER A 90 -20.20 -3.15 -18.58
N ILE A 91 -18.90 -3.43 -18.51
CA ILE A 91 -18.01 -3.46 -19.69
C ILE A 91 -18.39 -4.64 -20.57
N GLU A 92 -18.49 -5.84 -19.99
CA GLU A 92 -18.84 -7.07 -20.71
C GLU A 92 -20.19 -6.95 -21.41
N ASP A 93 -21.20 -6.43 -20.72
CA ASP A 93 -22.54 -6.19 -21.28
C ASP A 93 -22.50 -5.21 -22.46
N ARG A 94 -21.74 -4.12 -22.33
CA ARG A 94 -21.58 -3.14 -23.42
C ARG A 94 -20.88 -3.75 -24.62
N GLU A 95 -19.78 -4.47 -24.39
CA GLU A 95 -19.06 -5.15 -25.47
C GLU A 95 -19.93 -6.21 -26.15
N LEU A 96 -20.71 -6.95 -25.37
CA LEU A 96 -21.61 -7.98 -25.88
C LEU A 96 -22.76 -7.36 -26.69
N MET A 97 -23.32 -6.22 -26.24
CA MET A 97 -24.28 -5.45 -27.04
C MET A 97 -23.65 -4.90 -28.32
N GLU A 98 -22.41 -4.41 -28.26
CA GLU A 98 -21.70 -3.93 -29.45
C GLU A 98 -21.41 -5.07 -30.43
N LYS A 99 -20.95 -6.23 -29.96
CA LYS A 99 -20.76 -7.44 -30.77
C LYS A 99 -22.08 -7.87 -31.44
N ARG A 100 -23.19 -7.86 -30.68
CA ARG A 100 -24.54 -8.12 -31.22
C ARG A 100 -24.98 -7.08 -32.25
N ARG A 101 -24.58 -5.82 -32.08
CA ARG A 101 -24.88 -4.73 -33.03
C ARG A 101 -24.06 -4.86 -34.32
N VAL A 102 -22.76 -5.14 -34.21
CA VAL A 102 -21.80 -5.17 -35.32
C VAL A 102 -22.07 -6.36 -36.25
N ALA A 103 -22.45 -7.51 -35.71
CA ALA A 103 -22.78 -8.67 -36.53
C ALA A 103 -23.92 -9.50 -35.91
N PRO A 104 -25.18 -9.09 -36.14
CA PRO A 104 -26.36 -9.84 -35.72
C PRO A 104 -26.31 -11.26 -36.30
N GLY A 105 -26.31 -12.29 -35.45
CA GLY A 105 -26.40 -13.68 -35.86
C GLY A 105 -25.13 -14.31 -36.46
N TRP A 106 -24.03 -13.58 -36.63
CA TRP A 106 -22.75 -14.15 -37.13
C TRP A 106 -21.85 -14.67 -36.01
N LEU A 107 -21.77 -13.94 -34.88
CA LEU A 107 -20.92 -14.30 -33.74
C LEU A 107 -21.52 -15.41 -32.85
N ASP A 108 -22.85 -15.47 -32.75
CA ASP A 108 -23.54 -16.37 -31.81
C ASP A 108 -23.93 -17.73 -32.41
N THR A 109 -23.92 -17.88 -33.74
CA THR A 109 -24.51 -19.08 -34.40
C THR A 109 -23.49 -20.17 -34.76
N GLY A 110 -22.19 -19.95 -34.54
CA GLY A 110 -21.14 -20.94 -34.84
C GLY A 110 -21.01 -21.29 -36.33
N VAL A 111 -21.74 -20.60 -37.22
CA VAL A 111 -21.67 -20.78 -38.66
C VAL A 111 -20.50 -19.95 -39.19
N MET A 112 -19.31 -20.56 -39.30
CA MET A 112 -18.16 -19.92 -39.97
C MET A 112 -18.43 -19.80 -41.47
N MET A 113 -17.97 -18.68 -42.07
CA MET A 113 -17.95 -18.54 -43.53
C MET A 113 -17.16 -19.70 -44.12
N LEU A 114 -17.68 -20.30 -45.18
CA LEU A 114 -16.93 -21.30 -45.92
C LEU A 114 -15.69 -20.64 -46.53
N GLU A 115 -14.52 -21.07 -46.08
CA GLU A 115 -13.26 -20.69 -46.71
C GLU A 115 -13.13 -21.45 -48.03
N PRO A 116 -12.79 -20.78 -49.15
CA PRO A 116 -12.57 -21.45 -50.41
C PRO A 116 -11.32 -22.34 -50.30
N THR A 117 -11.53 -23.66 -50.24
CA THR A 117 -10.46 -24.63 -50.44
C THR A 117 -10.08 -24.65 -51.92
N LYS A 118 -8.81 -24.41 -52.23
CA LYS A 118 -8.30 -24.63 -53.58
C LYS A 118 -8.46 -26.12 -53.87
N ALA A 119 -9.34 -26.48 -54.81
CA ALA A 119 -9.52 -27.86 -55.24
C ALA A 119 -8.14 -28.47 -55.52
N ALA A 120 -7.78 -29.51 -54.77
CA ALA A 120 -6.61 -30.31 -55.06
C ALA A 120 -6.81 -30.89 -56.47
N GLN A 121 -6.16 -30.26 -57.44
CA GLN A 121 -5.96 -30.86 -58.75
C GLN A 121 -5.28 -32.20 -58.50
N GLY A 122 -5.90 -33.25 -59.03
CA GLY A 122 -5.54 -34.63 -58.77
C GLY A 122 -4.03 -34.87 -58.91
N ALA A 123 -3.54 -35.76 -58.04
CA ALA A 123 -2.25 -36.37 -58.19
C ALA A 123 -2.09 -36.95 -59.61
N GLY A 124 -1.31 -36.24 -60.42
CA GLY A 124 -0.80 -36.65 -61.72
C GLY A 124 0.51 -35.90 -61.94
N MET A 125 1.62 -36.62 -61.75
CA MET A 125 3.03 -36.25 -61.95
C MET A 125 3.30 -35.07 -62.89
N ILE A 126 4.13 -34.10 -62.46
CA ILE A 126 5.50 -33.80 -62.98
C ILE A 126 6.31 -33.08 -61.88
N PRO A 127 7.57 -33.45 -61.58
CA PRO A 127 8.42 -32.71 -60.66
C PRO A 127 9.13 -31.57 -61.41
N GLN A 128 9.22 -30.37 -60.84
CA GLN A 128 10.35 -29.45 -61.03
C GLN A 128 10.20 -28.17 -60.18
N GLN A 129 10.95 -28.13 -59.08
CA GLN A 129 11.61 -26.91 -58.61
C GLN A 129 13.05 -26.94 -59.14
N PRO A 130 13.84 -25.84 -59.09
CA PRO A 130 13.51 -24.45 -58.76
C PRO A 130 14.11 -23.44 -59.78
N LEU A 131 13.65 -22.17 -59.80
CA LEU A 131 14.52 -21.01 -60.04
C LEU A 131 13.77 -19.68 -59.74
N GLU A 132 14.26 -18.98 -58.72
CA GLU A 132 14.17 -17.51 -58.50
C GLU A 132 14.73 -16.71 -59.73
N PRO A 133 14.79 -15.35 -59.81
CA PRO A 133 14.31 -14.26 -58.93
C PRO A 133 13.68 -13.03 -59.68
N LYS A 134 13.34 -11.97 -58.92
CA LYS A 134 13.62 -10.53 -59.20
C LYS A 134 12.46 -9.57 -59.58
N MET A 135 12.06 -8.79 -58.57
CA MET A 135 12.01 -7.31 -58.54
C MET A 135 11.44 -6.55 -59.75
N LEU A 136 10.26 -5.92 -59.57
CA LEU A 136 10.01 -4.52 -59.94
C LEU A 136 8.68 -4.02 -59.36
N GLY A 137 8.71 -2.93 -58.60
CA GLY A 137 7.50 -2.28 -58.08
C GLY A 137 7.84 -0.97 -57.36
N ILE A 138 8.28 0.04 -58.11
CA ILE A 138 8.36 1.44 -57.65
C ILE A 138 7.14 2.19 -58.21
N GLY A 139 6.37 2.79 -57.30
CA GLY A 139 5.31 3.79 -57.49
C GLY A 139 4.65 4.01 -56.12
N ALA A 140 4.91 5.07 -55.36
CA ALA A 140 4.26 6.40 -55.43
C ALA A 140 2.72 6.25 -55.48
N GLU A 141 1.89 6.69 -54.54
CA GLU A 141 1.95 7.80 -53.58
C GLU A 141 1.09 7.56 -52.33
N GLU A 142 1.36 8.39 -51.32
CA GLU A 142 0.45 8.94 -50.31
C GLU A 142 -0.49 8.05 -49.50
N GLY A 143 -0.18 8.02 -48.20
CA GLY A 143 -1.06 7.60 -47.14
C GLY A 143 -0.23 7.39 -45.90
N LYS A 144 0.19 8.48 -45.26
CA LYS A 144 0.98 8.49 -44.03
C LYS A 144 0.13 7.87 -42.92
N GLY A 145 0.13 6.53 -42.90
CA GLY A 145 -0.53 5.73 -41.89
C GLY A 145 0.02 6.16 -40.54
N LYS A 146 -0.87 6.64 -39.68
CA LYS A 146 -0.60 6.72 -38.26
C LYS A 146 -0.26 5.31 -37.83
N GLN A 147 1.05 5.03 -37.71
CA GLN A 147 1.56 3.81 -37.13
C GLN A 147 0.83 3.61 -35.82
N ALA A 148 0.33 2.39 -35.62
CA ALA A 148 -0.27 1.92 -34.38
C ALA A 148 0.53 2.48 -33.21
N GLN A 149 0.00 3.52 -32.57
CA GLN A 149 0.66 4.15 -31.45
C GLN A 149 0.55 3.14 -30.31
N SER A 150 1.71 2.68 -29.83
CA SER A 150 1.77 1.78 -28.70
C SER A 150 0.97 2.40 -27.55
N PRO A 151 0.14 1.63 -26.82
CA PRO A 151 -0.66 2.17 -25.72
C PRO A 151 0.20 2.91 -24.68
N GLY A 152 1.49 2.58 -24.57
CA GLY A 152 2.44 3.29 -23.71
C GLY A 152 2.73 4.74 -24.15
N GLU A 153 2.69 5.04 -25.44
CA GLU A 153 2.98 6.40 -25.95
C GLU A 153 1.78 7.36 -25.77
N GLU A 154 0.55 6.84 -25.72
CA GLU A 154 -0.63 7.62 -25.36
C GLU A 154 -0.61 8.01 -23.87
N LEU A 155 -0.17 7.10 -23.01
CA LEU A 155 0.01 7.37 -21.59
C LEU A 155 1.15 8.37 -21.35
N ASP A 156 2.27 8.26 -22.06
CA ASP A 156 3.38 9.19 -21.94
C ASP A 156 3.01 10.60 -22.43
N ARG A 157 2.15 10.73 -23.46
CA ARG A 157 1.61 12.05 -23.85
C ARG A 157 0.60 12.62 -22.86
N ALA A 158 -0.23 11.78 -22.24
CA ALA A 158 -1.23 12.21 -21.29
C ALA A 158 -0.62 12.60 -19.93
N PHE A 159 0.47 11.93 -19.53
CA PHE A 159 1.04 12.05 -18.17
C PHE A 159 2.49 12.52 -18.11
N GLY A 160 3.27 12.41 -19.20
CA GLY A 160 4.69 12.78 -19.24
C GLY A 160 4.97 14.29 -19.15
N GLY A 161 3.93 15.12 -19.18
CA GLY A 161 4.01 16.56 -18.94
C GLY A 161 3.80 16.99 -17.47
N LEU A 162 3.44 16.07 -16.57
CA LEU A 162 3.36 16.37 -15.14
C LEU A 162 4.77 16.28 -14.54
N GLY A 163 5.49 17.40 -14.62
CA GLY A 163 6.70 17.64 -13.81
C GLY A 163 6.34 17.76 -12.34
N ILE A 164 6.12 16.63 -11.68
CA ILE A 164 6.15 16.46 -10.22
C ILE A 164 7.51 15.96 -9.77
#